data_AF-A0A8X7C0F1-F1
#
_entry.id   AF-A0A8X7C0F1-F1
#
_cell.length_a   1.000
_cell.length_b   1.000
_cell.length_c   1.000
_cell.angle_alpha   90.00
_cell.angle_beta   90.00
_cell.angle_gamma   90.00
#
_symmetry.space_group_name_H-M   'P 1'
#
loop_
_entity.id
_entity.type
_entity.pdbx_description
1 polymer ?
#
loop_
_entity_poly.entity_id
_entity_poly.type
_entity_poly.pdbx_seq_one_letter_code
_entity_poly.pdbx_strand_id
1 'polypeptide(L)'
;LDACGRLPEGFLQGTLTSLGNYQECVEIRVNDTKLNMKGQYCTVVLRPPLPEWKPFTSMHITMPEVFNISAPDSVVTYLMGMLHNLHVTSAKIGVCSPSLCSKEDIWKLVQIIPEKLGLDWKFEVSHCETQEPLQLTRSQVIVL
;
A
#
# COMPACT_ATOMS: atom_id res chain seq x y z
N LEU A 1 10.36 -12.26 8.63
CA LEU A 1 9.59 -11.01 8.51
C LEU A 1 9.06 -10.94 7.09
N ASP A 2 7.92 -11.60 6.86
CA ASP A 2 7.29 -11.77 5.53
C ASP A 2 6.16 -10.74 5.31
N ALA A 3 6.22 -9.61 6.04
CA ALA A 3 5.10 -8.69 6.25
C ALA A 3 5.19 -7.36 5.47
N CYS A 4 6.19 -7.20 4.60
CA CYS A 4 6.44 -5.94 3.90
C CYS A 4 6.39 -6.09 2.39
N GLY A 5 5.59 -5.24 1.73
CA GLY A 5 5.69 -5.03 0.28
C GLY A 5 5.23 -6.19 -0.59
N ARG A 6 4.58 -7.21 -0.02
CA ARG A 6 3.94 -8.26 -0.82
C ARG A 6 2.76 -7.66 -1.57
N LEU A 7 2.73 -7.87 -2.88
CA LEU A 7 1.55 -7.56 -3.69
C LEU A 7 0.33 -8.26 -3.08
N PRO A 8 -0.84 -7.60 -3.07
CA PRO A 8 -2.06 -8.21 -2.54
C PRO A 8 -2.27 -9.60 -3.12
N GLU A 9 -2.64 -10.57 -2.28
CA GLU A 9 -3.19 -11.80 -2.81
C GLU A 9 -4.46 -11.46 -3.57
N GLY A 10 -4.61 -12.02 -4.77
CA GLY A 10 -5.69 -11.57 -5.64
C GLY A 10 -5.37 -10.28 -6.41
N PHE A 11 -4.17 -9.69 -6.32
CA PHE A 11 -3.86 -8.43 -7.01
C PHE A 11 -4.11 -8.53 -8.50
N LEU A 12 -3.76 -9.66 -9.12
CA LEU A 12 -4.07 -9.92 -10.52
C LEU A 12 -5.58 -10.19 -10.74
N GLN A 13 -6.29 -10.72 -9.74
CA GLN A 13 -7.74 -10.94 -9.78
C GLN A 13 -8.61 -9.70 -9.44
N GLY A 14 -8.01 -8.55 -9.12
CA GLY A 14 -8.73 -7.30 -8.83
C GLY A 14 -8.63 -6.80 -7.39
N THR A 15 -7.91 -7.52 -6.52
CA THR A 15 -7.72 -7.11 -5.12
C THR A 15 -6.74 -5.95 -5.04
N LEU A 16 -7.24 -4.75 -4.75
CA LEU A 16 -6.42 -3.54 -4.72
C LEU A 16 -5.81 -3.24 -3.34
N THR A 17 -6.21 -3.95 -2.28
CA THR A 17 -5.70 -3.73 -0.93
C THR A 17 -5.01 -4.97 -0.37
N SER A 18 -3.74 -4.84 0.00
CA SER A 18 -2.99 -5.82 0.79
C SER A 18 -2.79 -5.29 2.19
N LEU A 19 -3.40 -5.93 3.18
CA LEU A 19 -3.16 -5.62 4.59
C LEU A 19 -1.92 -6.36 5.15
N GLY A 20 -1.42 -7.36 4.42
CA GLY A 20 -0.33 -8.22 4.89
C GLY A 20 -0.60 -8.80 6.28
N ASN A 21 0.47 -9.06 7.03
CA ASN A 21 0.38 -9.50 8.43
C ASN A 21 0.34 -8.28 9.37
N TYR A 22 -0.74 -7.48 9.25
CA TYR A 22 -0.99 -6.31 10.10
C TYR A 22 -0.78 -6.61 11.58
N GLN A 23 -1.46 -7.65 12.08
CA GLN A 23 -1.48 -8.00 13.49
C GLN A 23 -0.10 -8.42 14.00
N GLU A 24 0.59 -9.28 13.24
CA GLU A 24 1.95 -9.70 13.57
C GLU A 24 2.89 -8.48 13.63
N CYS A 25 2.74 -7.53 12.70
CA CYS A 25 3.58 -6.33 12.68
C CYS A 25 3.40 -5.47 13.94
N VAL A 26 2.17 -5.12 14.30
CA VAL A 26 1.93 -4.19 15.43
C VAL A 26 2.24 -4.83 16.78
N GLU A 27 2.20 -6.16 16.87
CA GLU A 27 2.55 -6.96 18.05
C GLU A 27 4.06 -7.11 18.26
N ILE A 28 4.91 -6.73 17.29
CA ILE A 28 6.37 -6.79 17.46
C ILE A 28 6.79 -5.88 18.63
N ARG A 29 7.49 -6.50 19.58
CA ARG A 29 8.14 -5.86 20.72
C ARG A 29 9.57 -6.38 20.81
N VAL A 30 10.53 -5.48 20.62
CA VAL A 30 11.94 -5.78 20.86
C VAL A 30 12.36 -4.99 22.08
N ASN A 31 12.64 -5.72 23.16
CA ASN A 31 13.08 -5.20 24.44
C ASN A 31 14.46 -5.78 24.71
N ASP A 32 15.48 -5.13 24.16
CA ASP A 32 16.88 -5.45 24.42
C ASP A 32 17.49 -4.35 25.30
N THR A 33 18.50 -4.72 26.09
CA THR A 33 19.27 -3.83 26.98
C THR A 33 19.76 -2.54 26.32
N LYS A 34 19.89 -2.53 24.99
CA LYS A 34 20.34 -1.36 24.20
C LYS A 34 19.25 -0.74 23.34
N LEU A 35 18.12 -1.41 23.13
CA LEU A 35 17.12 -0.95 22.17
C LEU A 35 15.71 -1.41 22.55
N ASN A 36 14.84 -0.43 22.78
CA ASN A 36 13.41 -0.63 22.93
C ASN A 36 12.71 -0.14 21.68
N MET A 37 12.23 -1.06 20.84
CA MET A 37 11.47 -0.74 19.64
C MET A 37 10.19 -1.56 19.54
N LYS A 38 9.18 -0.94 18.94
CA LYS A 38 7.89 -1.54 18.63
C LYS A 38 7.77 -1.68 17.13
N GLY A 39 6.97 -2.63 16.65
CA GLY A 39 6.51 -2.61 15.27
C GLY A 39 5.50 -1.47 15.05
N GLN A 40 5.58 -0.87 13.88
CA GLN A 40 4.71 0.15 13.35
C GLN A 40 4.22 -0.33 11.98
N TYR A 41 2.91 -0.27 11.78
CA TYR A 41 2.30 -0.62 10.51
C TYR A 41 1.89 0.66 9.79
N CYS A 42 2.35 0.82 8.55
CA CYS A 42 2.03 1.96 7.71
C CYS A 42 1.29 1.53 6.45
N THR A 43 0.22 2.25 6.12
CA THR A 43 -0.53 2.07 4.88
C THR A 43 0.01 3.02 3.82
N VAL A 44 0.53 2.45 2.74
CA VAL A 44 0.99 3.15 1.55
C VAL A 44 -0.10 3.07 0.48
N VAL A 45 -0.46 4.20 -0.08
CA VAL A 45 -1.46 4.34 -1.15
C VAL A 45 -0.73 4.62 -2.45
N LEU A 46 -0.98 3.78 -3.45
CA LEU A 46 -0.51 3.97 -4.81
C LEU A 46 -1.50 4.86 -5.57
N ARG A 47 -0.99 5.95 -6.14
CA ARG A 47 -1.71 6.89 -7.01
C ARG A 47 -0.95 7.03 -8.34
N PRO A 48 -1.25 6.18 -9.34
CA PRO A 48 -0.68 6.34 -10.67
C PRO A 48 -1.34 7.52 -11.40
N PRO A 49 -0.70 8.06 -12.45
CA PRO A 49 -1.31 9.04 -13.32
C PRO A 49 -2.40 8.33 -14.12
N LEU A 50 -3.64 8.53 -13.71
CA LEU A 50 -4.81 7.96 -14.38
C LEU A 50 -5.33 8.98 -15.41
N PRO A 51 -5.67 8.54 -16.64
CA PRO A 51 -6.31 9.43 -17.61
C PRO A 51 -7.70 9.83 -17.13
N GLU A 52 -8.24 10.92 -17.69
CA GLU A 52 -9.58 11.41 -17.32
C GLU A 52 -10.64 10.31 -17.47
N TRP A 53 -11.46 10.13 -16.42
CA TRP A 53 -12.52 9.13 -16.43
C TRP A 53 -13.56 9.49 -17.49
N LYS A 54 -13.75 8.62 -18.47
CA LYS A 54 -14.86 8.71 -19.43
C LYS A 54 -16.04 7.88 -18.92
N PRO A 55 -17.25 8.45 -18.76
CA PRO A 55 -18.42 7.66 -18.44
C PRO A 55 -18.64 6.58 -19.53
N PHE A 56 -19.06 5.38 -19.13
CA PHE A 56 -19.27 4.20 -20.00
C PHE A 56 -18.02 3.50 -20.54
N THR A 57 -16.86 3.69 -19.91
CA THR A 57 -15.67 2.87 -20.20
C THR A 57 -15.91 1.45 -19.65
N SER A 58 -15.89 0.43 -20.52
CA SER A 58 -15.99 -0.97 -20.09
C SER A 58 -14.76 -1.35 -19.26
N MET A 59 -14.97 -2.09 -18.16
CA MET A 59 -13.90 -2.61 -17.29
C MET A 59 -12.84 -3.46 -18.03
N HIS A 60 -13.12 -3.88 -19.27
CA HIS A 60 -12.26 -4.72 -20.09
C HIS A 60 -11.36 -3.94 -21.06
N ILE A 61 -11.39 -2.60 -21.04
CA ILE A 61 -10.54 -1.79 -21.91
C ILE A 61 -9.13 -1.75 -21.30
N THR A 62 -8.24 -2.60 -21.81
CA THR A 62 -6.80 -2.46 -21.61
C THR A 62 -6.37 -1.13 -22.21
N MET A 63 -6.09 -0.13 -21.38
CA MET A 63 -5.67 1.19 -21.84
C MET A 63 -4.22 1.12 -22.33
N PRO A 64 -3.93 1.11 -23.64
CA PRO A 64 -2.56 0.93 -24.13
C PRO A 64 -1.81 2.26 -24.21
N GLU A 65 -2.51 3.39 -24.07
CA GLU A 65 -2.00 4.70 -24.52
C GLU A 65 -1.22 5.49 -23.46
N VAL A 66 -1.29 5.11 -22.17
CA VAL A 66 -0.68 5.93 -21.09
C VAL A 66 0.78 5.55 -20.80
N PHE A 67 1.20 4.34 -21.18
CA PHE A 67 2.55 3.86 -20.93
C PHE A 67 3.12 3.24 -22.20
N ASN A 68 4.22 3.80 -22.71
CA ASN A 68 4.96 3.30 -23.87
C ASN A 68 5.70 2.00 -23.49
N ILE A 69 4.95 0.92 -23.30
CA ILE A 69 5.49 -0.35 -22.82
C ILE A 69 6.08 -1.06 -24.03
N SER A 70 7.40 -1.21 -24.03
CA SER A 70 8.15 -1.87 -25.12
C SER A 70 7.92 -3.39 -25.22
N ALA A 71 7.07 -3.97 -24.36
CA ALA A 71 6.80 -5.41 -24.26
C ALA A 71 5.30 -5.69 -24.02
N PRO A 72 4.49 -5.90 -25.07
CA PRO A 72 3.03 -6.07 -24.98
C PRO A 72 2.58 -7.29 -24.15
N ASP A 73 3.37 -8.36 -24.07
CA ASP A 73 3.05 -9.58 -23.29
C ASP A 73 3.67 -9.60 -21.89
N SER A 74 4.06 -8.43 -21.35
CA SER A 74 4.66 -8.36 -20.02
C SER A 74 3.60 -8.31 -18.91
N VAL A 75 4.00 -8.75 -17.71
CA VAL A 75 3.21 -8.58 -16.47
C VAL A 75 2.77 -7.12 -16.29
N VAL A 76 3.59 -6.16 -16.77
CA VAL A 76 3.29 -4.73 -16.73
C VAL A 76 2.02 -4.40 -17.52
N THR A 77 1.83 -4.97 -18.72
CA THR A 77 0.62 -4.75 -19.54
C THR A 77 -0.64 -5.23 -18.81
N TYR A 78 -0.57 -6.37 -18.14
CA TYR A 78 -1.68 -6.88 -17.34
C TYR A 78 -2.03 -5.95 -16.18
N LEU A 79 -1.01 -5.47 -15.45
CA LEU A 79 -1.18 -4.48 -14.38
C LEU A 79 -1.80 -3.17 -14.90
N MET A 80 -1.42 -2.73 -16.11
CA MET A 80 -2.02 -1.56 -16.73
C MET A 80 -3.50 -1.74 -17.04
N GLY A 81 -3.92 -2.94 -17.48
CA GLY A 81 -5.33 -3.26 -17.69
C GLY A 81 -6.18 -3.14 -16.42
N MET A 82 -5.56 -3.29 -15.26
CA MET A 82 -6.23 -3.17 -13.95
C MET A 82 -6.27 -1.73 -13.41
N LEU A 83 -5.53 -0.79 -14.02
CA LEU A 83 -5.51 0.60 -13.59
C LEU A 83 -6.89 1.28 -13.67
N HIS A 84 -7.79 0.81 -14.53
CA HIS A 84 -9.16 1.33 -14.58
C HIS A 84 -9.89 1.18 -13.23
N ASN A 85 -9.63 0.10 -12.49
CA ASN A 85 -10.20 -0.10 -11.16
C ASN A 85 -9.69 0.93 -10.14
N LEU A 86 -8.54 1.58 -10.41
CA LEU A 86 -7.96 2.59 -9.53
C LEU A 86 -8.70 3.93 -9.54
N HIS A 87 -9.51 4.20 -10.56
CA HIS A 87 -10.40 5.36 -10.55
C HIS A 87 -11.51 5.25 -9.51
N VAL A 88 -11.92 4.02 -9.17
CA VAL A 88 -12.97 3.75 -8.18
C VAL A 88 -12.37 3.51 -6.79
N THR A 89 -11.22 2.83 -6.70
CA THR A 89 -10.59 2.52 -5.42
C THR A 89 -9.06 2.50 -5.52
N SER A 90 -8.37 3.17 -4.61
CA SER A 90 -6.91 3.26 -4.63
C SER A 90 -6.25 1.97 -4.17
N ALA A 91 -5.14 1.60 -4.81
CA ALA A 91 -4.36 0.46 -4.35
C ALA A 91 -3.64 0.79 -3.04
N LYS A 92 -3.79 -0.08 -2.03
CA LYS A 92 -3.25 0.09 -0.68
C LYS A 92 -2.34 -1.08 -0.34
N ILE A 93 -1.17 -0.76 0.20
CA ILE A 93 -0.15 -1.73 0.58
C ILE A 93 0.25 -1.47 2.03
N GLY A 94 0.21 -2.52 2.84
CA GLY A 94 0.78 -2.54 4.19
C GLY A 94 2.30 -2.65 4.18
N VAL A 95 2.95 -1.80 4.96
CA VAL A 95 4.39 -1.84 5.21
C VAL A 95 4.63 -1.90 6.71
N CYS A 96 5.39 -2.90 7.15
CA CYS A 96 5.86 -2.97 8.53
C CYS A 96 7.21 -2.26 8.67
N SER A 97 7.28 -1.29 9.57
CA SER A 97 8.50 -0.56 9.95
C SER A 97 8.69 -0.63 11.46
N PRO A 98 9.92 -0.45 11.98
CA PRO A 98 10.10 -0.21 13.39
C PRO A 98 9.56 1.18 13.78
N SER A 99 9.14 1.35 15.02
CA SER A 99 8.62 2.60 15.59
C SER A 99 9.64 3.75 15.62
N LEU A 100 10.91 3.45 15.35
CA LEU A 100 11.99 4.43 15.22
C LEU A 100 12.00 5.10 13.84
N CYS A 101 11.34 4.50 12.83
CA CYS A 101 11.22 5.11 11.51
C CYS A 101 10.14 6.19 11.55
N SER A 102 10.47 7.33 10.94
CA SER A 102 9.50 8.39 10.71
C SER A 102 8.67 8.11 9.45
N LYS A 103 7.54 8.80 9.31
CA LYS A 103 6.71 8.73 8.11
C LYS A 103 7.51 9.15 6.87
N GLU A 104 8.42 10.10 7.04
CA GLU A 104 9.30 10.64 6.01
C GLU A 104 10.32 9.60 5.54
N ASP A 105 10.82 8.75 6.43
CA ASP A 105 11.75 7.68 6.07
C ASP A 105 11.06 6.62 5.20
N ILE A 106 9.83 6.26 5.58
CA ILE A 106 9.02 5.30 4.81
C ILE A 106 8.66 5.90 3.45
N TRP A 107 8.30 7.19 3.41
CA TRP A 107 8.04 7.87 2.16
C TRP A 107 9.25 7.84 1.23
N LYS A 108 10.47 8.15 1.72
CA LYS A 108 11.70 8.06 0.93
C LYS A 108 11.96 6.66 0.40
N LEU A 109 11.74 5.62 1.20
CA LEU A 109 11.93 4.23 0.78
C LEU A 109 10.99 3.85 -0.38
N VAL A 110 9.73 4.28 -0.31
CA VAL A 110 8.74 3.94 -1.33
C VAL A 110 8.98 4.70 -2.63
N GLN A 111 9.52 5.93 -2.59
CA GLN A 111 9.85 6.72 -3.79
C GLN A 111 10.99 6.11 -4.65
N ILE A 112 11.82 5.22 -4.10
CA ILE A 112 12.90 4.57 -4.85
C ILE A 112 12.34 3.66 -5.98
N ILE A 113 11.17 3.06 -5.75
CA ILE A 113 10.55 2.12 -6.69
C ILE A 113 10.15 2.80 -8.01
N PRO A 114 9.33 3.87 -8.02
CA PRO A 114 8.97 4.55 -9.26
C PRO A 114 10.18 5.16 -9.97
N GLU A 115 11.15 5.72 -9.22
CA GLU A 115 12.38 6.27 -9.79
C GLU A 115 13.21 5.23 -10.55
N LYS A 116 13.40 4.03 -9.97
CA LYS A 116 14.15 2.95 -10.62
C LYS A 116 13.42 2.33 -11.81
N LEU A 117 12.09 2.33 -11.78
CA LEU A 117 11.27 1.75 -12.85
C LEU A 117 10.92 2.78 -13.95
N GLY A 118 11.29 4.05 -13.79
CA GLY A 118 10.95 5.11 -14.74
C GLY A 118 9.44 5.37 -14.83
N LEU A 119 8.70 5.10 -13.76
CA LEU A 119 7.24 5.26 -13.70
C LEU A 119 6.91 6.57 -12.97
N ASP A 120 6.00 7.39 -13.52
CA ASP A 120 5.50 8.62 -12.88
C ASP A 120 4.43 8.33 -11.80
N TRP A 121 4.60 7.24 -11.06
CA TRP A 121 3.64 6.79 -10.05
C TRP A 121 3.91 7.48 -8.72
N LYS A 122 2.86 8.05 -8.11
CA LYS A 122 2.98 8.69 -6.80
C LYS A 122 2.56 7.71 -5.72
N PHE A 123 3.41 7.56 -4.71
CA PHE A 123 3.08 6.82 -3.49
C PHE A 123 2.93 7.77 -2.32
N GLU A 124 1.86 7.59 -1.56
CA GLU A 124 1.55 8.39 -0.38
C GLU A 124 1.45 7.50 0.85
N VAL A 125 2.17 7.84 1.91
CA VAL A 125 2.00 7.19 3.20
C VAL A 125 0.79 7.84 3.89
N SER A 126 -0.30 7.10 4.05
CA SER A 126 -1.54 7.65 4.59
C SER A 126 -1.52 7.63 6.12
N HIS A 127 -1.49 6.44 6.71
CA HIS A 127 -1.62 6.21 8.15
C HIS A 127 -0.53 5.27 8.66
N CYS A 128 0.01 5.56 9.83
CA CYS A 128 0.97 4.71 10.52
C CYS A 128 0.50 4.50 11.96
N GLU A 129 0.35 3.25 12.36
CA GLU A 129 -0.17 2.87 13.67
C GLU A 129 0.79 1.93 14.39
N THR A 130 0.78 2.02 15.71
CA THR A 130 1.46 1.08 16.60
C THR A 130 0.41 0.53 17.55
N GLN A 131 0.61 -0.68 18.07
CA GLN A 131 -0.30 -1.22 19.07
C GLN A 131 -0.19 -0.39 20.36
N GLU A 132 -1.21 0.43 20.61
CA GLU A 132 -1.46 1.14 21.86
C GLU A 132 -2.47 0.34 22.70
N PRO A 133 -2.37 0.35 24.05
CA PRO A 133 -3.39 -0.25 24.89
C PRO A 133 -4.72 0.50 24.70
N LEU A 134 -5.78 -0.23 24.36
CA LEU A 134 -7.14 0.30 24.26
C LEU A 134 -7.57 0.95 25.59
N GLN A 135 -7.50 2.28 25.63
CA GLN A 135 -8.02 3.09 26.75
C GLN A 135 -9.53 3.33 26.52
N LEU A 136 -10.33 2.26 26.61
CA LEU A 136 -11.78 2.38 26.47
C LEU A 136 -12.34 3.19 27.65
N THR A 137 -13.00 4.29 27.35
CA THR A 137 -13.75 5.03 28.37
C THR A 137 -14.99 4.21 28.74
N ARG A 138 -15.42 4.23 30.01
CA ARG A 138 -16.58 3.42 30.48
C ARG A 138 -17.83 3.59 29.62
N SER A 139 -18.01 4.77 29.01
CA SER A 139 -19.11 5.08 28.10
C SER A 139 -19.08 4.28 26.78
N GLN A 140 -17.90 3.93 26.28
CA GLN A 140 -17.73 3.16 25.03
C GLN A 140 -17.95 1.66 25.24
N VAL A 141 -17.87 1.17 26.49
CA VAL A 141 -18.14 -0.22 26.87
C VAL A 141 -19.63 -0.55 26.86
N ILE A 142 -20.51 0.44 27.07
CA ILE A 142 -21.96 0.25 27.15
C ILE A 142 -22.61 0.08 25.77
N VAL A 143 -21.93 0.51 24.70
CA VAL A 143 -22.46 0.51 23.32
C VAL A 143 -21.99 -0.72 22.52
N LEU A 144 -21.08 -1.53 23.07
CA LEU A 144 -20.59 -2.79 22.48
C LEU A 144 -21.37 -4.00 22.98
#